data_AF-R7PT51-F1
#
_entry.id   AF-R7PT51-F1
#
_cell.length_a   1.000
_cell.length_b   1.000
_cell.length_c   1.000
_cell.angle_alpha   90.00
_cell.angle_beta   90.00
_cell.angle_gamma   90.00
#
_symmetry.space_group_name_H-M   'P 1'
#
loop_
_entity.id
_entity.type
_entity.pdbx_description
1 polymer ?
#
loop_
_entity_poly.entity_id
_entity_poly.type
_entity_poly.pdbx_seq_one_letter_code
_entity_poly.pdbx_strand_id
1 'polypeptide(L)'
;MRKSVMENLYNLYVENPKTSNMEACEILGVDNGTIRTSKYRLKQSGYIESISEDEVIILKPYKTTKATYNQGKSEVITEMIDVYLEDFREQTTFVDRLQVGREIRLLLEKL
;
A
#
# COMPACT_ATOMS: atom_id res chain seq x y z
N MET A 1 -3.95 3.07 -10.38
CA MET A 1 -3.20 4.33 -10.54
C MET A 1 -1.70 4.01 -10.61
N ARG A 2 -0.92 4.60 -11.51
CA ARG A 2 0.53 4.31 -11.63
C ARG A 2 1.27 4.96 -10.45
N LYS A 3 1.89 4.16 -9.57
CA LYS A 3 2.72 4.64 -8.46
C LYS A 3 3.89 5.48 -9.01
N SER A 4 4.27 6.52 -8.27
CA SER A 4 5.42 7.36 -8.64
C SER A 4 6.73 6.61 -8.47
N VAL A 5 7.78 6.98 -9.22
CA VAL A 5 9.12 6.37 -9.08
C VAL A 5 9.65 6.48 -7.66
N MET A 6 9.39 7.61 -6.99
CA MET A 6 9.79 7.83 -5.60
C MET A 6 9.07 6.91 -4.61
N GLU A 7 7.79 6.62 -4.85
CA GLU A 7 7.01 5.67 -4.04
C GLU A 7 7.46 4.23 -4.27
N ASN A 8 7.71 3.86 -5.53
CA ASN A 8 8.21 2.52 -5.85
C ASN A 8 9.62 2.29 -5.28
N LEU A 9 10.49 3.31 -5.34
CA LEU A 9 11.82 3.24 -4.72
C LEU A 9 11.73 3.10 -3.19
N TYR A 10 10.81 3.82 -2.55
CA TYR A 10 10.59 3.63 -1.11
C TYR A 10 10.12 2.21 -0.79
N ASN A 11 9.14 1.67 -1.53
CA ASN A 11 8.65 0.30 -1.31
C ASN A 11 9.77 -0.73 -1.48
N LEU A 12 10.64 -0.53 -2.49
CA LEU A 12 11.80 -1.38 -2.71
C LEU A 12 12.75 -1.37 -1.50
N TYR A 13 12.98 -0.21 -0.87
CA TYR A 13 13.79 -0.13 0.35
C TYR A 13 13.12 -0.72 1.58
N VAL A 14 11.78 -0.77 1.64
CA VAL A 14 11.05 -1.46 2.72
C VAL A 14 11.24 -2.98 2.60
N GLU A 15 11.19 -3.51 1.38
CA GLU A 15 11.39 -4.94 1.10
C GLU A 15 12.87 -5.34 1.24
N ASN A 16 13.78 -4.53 0.71
CA ASN A 16 15.22 -4.74 0.77
C ASN A 16 15.96 -3.41 1.03
N PRO A 17 16.30 -3.10 2.29
CA PRO A 17 17.01 -1.87 2.65
C PRO A 17 18.41 -1.73 2.05
N LYS A 18 18.98 -2.82 1.51
CA LYS A 18 20.32 -2.88 0.93
C LYS A 18 20.35 -2.76 -0.60
N THR A 19 19.22 -2.40 -1.22
CA THR A 19 19.16 -2.26 -2.67
C THR A 19 20.08 -1.14 -3.15
N SER A 20 21.00 -1.48 -4.04
CA SER A 20 21.89 -0.49 -4.66
C SER A 20 21.13 0.39 -5.66
N ASN A 21 21.69 1.55 -6.00
CA ASN A 21 21.06 2.42 -7.02
C ASN A 21 20.96 1.72 -8.39
N MET A 22 21.92 0.85 -8.73
CA MET A 22 21.92 0.14 -10.01
C MET A 22 20.84 -0.94 -10.04
N GLU A 23 20.69 -1.72 -8.97
CA GLU A 23 19.60 -2.69 -8.82
C GLU A 23 18.23 -1.98 -8.89
N ALA A 24 18.10 -0.83 -8.24
CA ALA A 24 16.87 -0.04 -8.31
C ALA A 24 16.57 0.46 -9.73
N CYS A 25 17.59 0.83 -10.53
CA CYS A 25 17.40 1.19 -11.93
C CYS A 25 16.84 0.02 -12.74
N GLU A 26 17.40 -1.17 -12.57
CA GLU A 26 16.98 -2.39 -13.29
C GLU A 26 15.55 -2.79 -12.92
N ILE A 27 15.23 -2.79 -11.62
CA ILE A 27 13.91 -3.19 -11.12
C ILE A 27 12.83 -2.18 -11.52
N LEU A 28 13.13 -0.88 -11.43
CA LEU A 28 12.14 0.17 -11.70
C LEU A 28 12.11 0.62 -13.17
N GLY A 29 13.08 0.20 -13.98
CA GLY A 29 13.19 0.56 -15.39
C GLY A 29 13.43 2.07 -15.60
N VAL A 30 14.20 2.71 -14.73
CA VAL A 30 14.50 4.15 -14.77
C VAL A 30 16.01 4.40 -14.70
N ASP A 31 16.44 5.60 -15.10
CA ASP A 31 17.84 5.98 -15.07
C ASP A 31 18.37 6.27 -13.65
N ASN A 32 19.69 6.18 -13.50
CA ASN A 32 20.36 6.39 -12.21
C ASN A 32 20.16 7.81 -11.66
N GLY A 33 20.05 8.83 -12.53
CA GLY A 33 19.77 10.20 -12.11
C GLY A 33 18.40 10.33 -11.43
N THR A 34 17.39 9.66 -11.99
CA THR A 34 16.04 9.58 -11.40
C THR A 34 16.05 8.86 -10.04
N ILE A 35 16.79 7.75 -9.90
CA ILE A 35 16.96 7.05 -8.62
C ILE A 35 17.64 7.94 -7.58
N ARG A 36 18.78 8.55 -7.91
CA ARG A 36 19.53 9.43 -7.00
C ARG A 36 18.68 10.61 -6.54
N THR A 37 17.96 11.24 -7.47
CA THR A 37 17.05 12.35 -7.16
C THR A 37 15.92 11.92 -6.22
N SER A 38 15.32 10.75 -6.48
CA SER A 38 14.24 10.21 -5.66
C SER A 38 14.73 9.83 -4.27
N LYS A 39 15.87 9.14 -4.16
CA LYS A 39 16.55 8.80 -2.89
C LYS A 39 16.87 10.05 -2.08
N TYR A 40 17.44 11.08 -2.72
CA TYR A 40 17.71 12.37 -2.08
C TYR A 40 16.43 13.02 -1.53
N ARG A 41 15.35 13.06 -2.31
CA ARG A 41 14.07 13.62 -1.86
C ARG A 41 13.46 12.82 -0.71
N LEU A 42 13.59 11.49 -0.70
CA LEU A 42 13.11 10.63 0.37
C LEU A 42 13.85 10.93 1.68
N LYS A 43 15.18 11.10 1.58
CA LYS A 43 16.03 11.50 2.70
C LYS A 43 15.68 12.90 3.23
N GLN A 44 15.63 13.91 2.35
CA GLN A 44 15.28 15.28 2.73
C GLN A 44 13.90 15.40 3.38
N SER A 45 12.95 14.57 2.96
CA SER A 45 11.60 14.53 3.54
C SER A 45 11.52 13.72 4.85
N GLY A 46 12.64 13.12 5.29
CA GLY A 46 12.75 12.33 6.51
C GLY A 46 12.02 10.99 6.45
N TYR A 47 11.87 10.39 5.27
CA TYR A 47 11.29 9.05 5.11
C TYR A 47 12.32 7.95 5.28
N ILE A 48 13.55 8.23 4.86
CA ILE A 48 14.70 7.32 4.98
C ILE A 48 15.91 8.07 5.50
N GLU A 49 16.86 7.35 6.08
CA GLU A 49 18.24 7.80 6.30
C GLU A 49 19.19 6.88 5.52
N SER A 50 20.33 7.39 5.05
CA SER A 50 21.33 6.54 4.39
C SER A 50 22.43 6.19 5.37
N ILE A 51 22.61 4.91 5.68
CA ILE A 51 23.75 4.42 6.48
C ILE A 51 25.01 4.40 5.59
N SER A 52 24.84 3.97 4.35
CA SER A 52 25.89 3.90 3.33
C SER A 52 25.32 4.20 1.95
N GLU A 53 26.13 4.10 0.89
CA GLU A 53 25.65 4.28 -0.48
C GLU A 53 24.57 3.26 -0.85
N ASP A 54 24.68 2.02 -0.35
CA ASP A 54 23.82 0.90 -0.68
C ASP A 54 22.92 0.45 0.47
N GLU A 55 22.87 1.19 1.58
CA GLU A 55 22.04 0.82 2.72
C GLU A 55 21.28 2.02 3.28
N VAL A 56 19.97 1.82 3.48
CA VAL A 56 19.09 2.84 4.05
C VAL A 56 18.33 2.29 5.26
N ILE A 57 17.92 3.21 6.14
CA ILE A 57 16.98 2.93 7.23
C ILE A 57 15.67 3.61 6.89
N ILE A 58 14.55 2.92 7.11
CA ILE A 58 13.22 3.50 7.03
C ILE A 58 12.92 4.26 8.33
N LEU A 59 12.71 5.57 8.24
CA LEU A 59 12.44 6.42 9.41
C LEU A 59 10.95 6.56 9.71
N LYS A 60 10.12 6.67 8.66
CA LYS A 60 8.66 6.75 8.78
C LYS A 60 7.99 6.29 7.49
N PRO A 61 6.72 5.84 7.55
CA PRO A 61 5.95 5.47 6.37
C PRO A 61 5.97 6.57 5.31
N TYR A 62 6.39 6.24 4.08
CA TYR A 62 6.28 7.16 2.96
C TYR A 62 4.83 7.48 2.73
N LYS A 63 4.50 8.78 2.86
CA LYS A 63 3.14 9.35 2.77
C LYS A 63 2.13 8.30 3.11
N THR A 64 1.96 8.05 4.43
CA THR A 64 1.03 7.07 5.00
C THR A 64 0.08 6.60 3.93
N THR A 65 0.16 5.32 3.59
CA THR A 65 -1.04 4.50 3.52
C THR A 65 -1.94 4.88 4.72
N LYS A 66 -2.60 6.05 4.69
CA LYS A 66 -4.03 6.05 4.93
C LYS A 66 -4.47 5.02 3.93
N ALA A 67 -4.77 3.82 4.43
CA ALA A 67 -5.16 2.64 3.68
C ALA A 67 -5.43 3.02 2.23
N THR A 68 -4.54 2.66 1.30
CA THR A 68 -4.82 3.02 -0.08
C THR A 68 -6.10 2.29 -0.49
N TYR A 69 -7.23 2.97 -0.36
CA TYR A 69 -8.36 2.92 -1.26
C TYR A 69 -7.84 3.38 -2.65
N ASN A 70 -6.79 2.72 -3.16
CA ASN A 70 -6.40 2.72 -4.58
C ASN A 70 -7.22 1.66 -5.33
N GLN A 71 -7.99 0.86 -4.59
CA GLN A 71 -9.10 0.13 -5.12
C GLN A 71 -10.17 1.13 -5.55
N GLY A 72 -10.69 0.98 -6.78
CA GLY A 72 -11.89 1.72 -7.18
C GLY A 72 -13.01 1.49 -6.16
N LYS A 73 -13.97 2.42 -6.03
CA LYS A 73 -15.12 2.27 -5.12
C LYS A 73 -15.73 0.85 -5.15
N SER A 74 -15.79 0.23 -6.33
CA SER A 74 -16.28 -1.13 -6.52
C SER A 74 -15.38 -2.21 -5.91
N GLU A 75 -14.06 -2.11 -6.02
CA GLU A 75 -13.10 -3.10 -5.47
C GLU A 75 -13.13 -3.08 -3.94
N VAL A 76 -13.21 -1.89 -3.35
CA VAL A 76 -13.35 -1.70 -1.90
C VAL A 76 -14.65 -2.29 -1.38
N ILE A 77 -15.76 -2.01 -2.07
CA ILE A 77 -17.06 -2.55 -1.66
C ILE A 77 -17.07 -4.07 -1.79
N THR A 78 -16.42 -4.62 -2.82
CA THR A 78 -16.27 -6.07 -3.00
C THR A 78 -15.50 -6.70 -1.84
N GLU A 79 -14.35 -6.14 -1.44
CA GLU A 79 -13.58 -6.64 -0.31
C GLU A 79 -14.37 -6.59 1.01
N MET A 80 -15.10 -5.48 1.25
CA MET A 80 -15.97 -5.37 2.42
C MET A 80 -17.11 -6.42 2.42
N ILE A 81 -17.67 -6.71 1.24
CA ILE A 81 -18.69 -7.76 1.09
C ILE A 81 -18.10 -9.13 1.40
N ASP A 82 -16.89 -9.43 0.93
CA ASP A 82 -16.22 -10.71 1.18
C ASP A 82 -16.03 -10.95 2.68
N VAL A 83 -15.52 -9.95 3.41
CA VAL A 83 -15.38 -10.01 4.88
C VAL A 83 -16.74 -10.22 5.56
N TYR A 84 -17.76 -9.44 5.19
CA TYR A 84 -19.08 -9.59 5.80
C TYR A 84 -19.77 -10.91 5.44
N LEU A 85 -19.46 -11.52 4.29
CA LEU A 85 -19.96 -12.86 3.95
C LEU A 85 -19.33 -13.95 4.83
N GLU A 86 -18.07 -13.80 5.21
CA GLU A 86 -17.44 -14.66 6.21
C GLU A 86 -18.12 -14.49 7.57
N ASP A 87 -18.27 -13.24 8.05
CA ASP A 87 -18.97 -12.94 9.29
C ASP A 87 -20.38 -13.52 9.29
N PHE A 88 -21.13 -13.38 8.19
CA PHE A 88 -22.51 -13.87 8.06
C PHE A 88 -22.60 -15.40 8.26
N ARG A 89 -21.62 -16.16 7.75
CA ARG A 89 -21.56 -17.62 7.88
C ARG A 89 -21.24 -18.04 9.32
N GLU A 90 -20.44 -17.24 10.02
CA GLU A 90 -20.02 -17.51 11.40
C GLU A 90 -21.09 -17.13 12.44
N GLN A 91 -22.08 -16.31 12.08
CA GLN A 91 -23.13 -15.91 13.02
C GLN A 91 -23.98 -17.09 13.50
N THR A 92 -24.01 -17.27 14.82
CA THR A 92 -24.76 -18.34 15.50
C THR A 92 -26.20 -17.96 15.84
N THR A 93 -26.54 -16.67 15.85
CA THR A 93 -27.90 -16.20 16.15
C THR A 93 -28.59 -15.62 14.91
N PHE A 94 -29.93 -15.70 14.89
CA PHE A 94 -30.72 -15.10 13.81
C PHE A 94 -30.61 -13.57 13.80
N VAL A 95 -30.51 -12.94 14.97
CA VAL A 95 -30.46 -11.48 15.09
C VAL A 95 -29.15 -10.94 14.49
N ASP A 96 -28.03 -11.54 14.84
CA ASP A 96 -26.70 -11.12 14.35
C ASP A 96 -26.59 -11.41 12.85
N ARG A 97 -27.08 -12.57 12.40
CA ARG A 97 -27.15 -12.91 10.99
C ARG A 97 -27.99 -11.90 10.18
N LEU A 98 -29.11 -11.45 10.74
CA LEU A 98 -29.96 -10.44 10.11
C LEU A 98 -29.26 -9.08 10.03
N GLN A 99 -28.49 -8.70 11.05
CA GLN A 99 -27.72 -7.45 11.06
C GLN A 99 -26.61 -7.46 10.00
N VAL A 100 -25.77 -8.49 9.98
CA VAL A 100 -24.71 -8.62 8.95
C VAL A 100 -25.31 -8.66 7.54
N GLY A 101 -26.43 -9.38 7.36
CA GLY A 101 -27.13 -9.44 6.07
C GLY A 101 -27.66 -8.08 5.59
N ARG A 102 -28.04 -7.17 6.49
CA ARG A 102 -28.45 -5.80 6.14
C ARG A 102 -27.26 -4.98 5.66
N GLU A 103 -26.11 -5.10 6.31
CA GLU A 103 -24.89 -4.40 5.91
C GLU A 103 -24.40 -4.85 4.53
N ILE A 104 -24.39 -6.16 4.26
CA ILE A 104 -24.07 -6.72 2.93
C ILE A 104 -25.00 -6.12 1.86
N ARG A 105 -26.31 -6.08 2.14
CA ARG A 105 -27.29 -5.51 1.20
C ARG A 105 -27.01 -4.03 0.89
N LEU A 106 -26.71 -3.22 1.90
CA LEU A 106 -26.41 -1.79 1.73
C LEU A 106 -25.13 -1.56 0.92
N LEU A 107 -24.14 -2.45 1.06
CA LEU A 107 -22.92 -2.42 0.26
C LEU A 107 -23.20 -2.78 -1.20
N LEU A 108 -23.99 -3.83 -1.45
CA LEU A 108 -24.42 -4.22 -2.79
C LEU A 108 -25.21 -3.12 -3.52
N GLU A 109 -26.03 -2.34 -2.81
CA GLU A 109 -26.75 -1.19 -3.38
C GLU A 109 -25.83 -0.02 -3.79
N LYS A 110 -24.57 -0.01 -3.31
CA LYS A 110 -23.59 1.05 -3.59
C LYS A 110 -22.57 0.67 -4.67
N LEU A 111 -22.53 -0.59 -5.08
CA LEU A 111 -21.78 -1.06 -6.26
C LEU A 111 -22.37 -0.48 -7.54
#